data_AF-A0A949RTS6-F1
#
_entry.id   AF-A0A949RTS6-F1
#
_cell.length_a   1.000
_cell.length_b   1.000
_cell.length_c   1.000
_cell.angle_alpha   90.00
_cell.angle_beta   90.00
_cell.angle_gamma   90.00
#
_symmetry.space_group_name_H-M   'P 1'
#
loop_
_entity.id
_entity.type
_entity.pdbx_description
1 polymer ?
#
loop_
_entity_poly.entity_id
_entity_poly.type
_entity_poly.pdbx_seq_one_letter_code
_entity_poly.pdbx_strand_id
1 'polypeptide(L)'
;MSRNPSKPVPTLEEALDKLTADERMTELAKGITVTNVYEFIQKGERKKISKFVYERFYRRYIVPFEKVSPDYNSGFAQMAACCLMIEAMESFRYGWNDTSKDAKKDDGSKKYGNEIFDDFFGRYEEFKDFEGLGREFYSSIRCGILHQAEVQNGWMIAREGVLFEESSRAINSTIFRKRVKNCLRHYCDELEVAENDSDLWKKLKDKMAFIFENCHKGSVSEDNDG
;
A
#
# COMPACT_ATOMS: atom_id res chain seq x y z
N MET A 1 5.77 24.63 -10.02
CA MET A 1 6.52 24.11 -8.86
C MET A 1 7.37 22.95 -9.33
N SER A 2 8.67 23.17 -9.49
CA SER A 2 9.64 22.09 -9.76
C SER A 2 9.63 21.17 -8.54
N ARG A 3 9.07 19.96 -8.67
CA ARG A 3 9.16 18.95 -7.61
C ARG A 3 10.54 18.31 -7.72
N ASN A 4 11.21 18.16 -6.57
CA ASN A 4 12.50 17.49 -6.46
C ASN A 4 12.50 16.14 -7.21
N PRO A 5 13.62 15.77 -7.85
CA PRO A 5 13.76 14.50 -8.56
C PRO A 5 13.49 13.30 -7.65
N SER A 6 13.08 12.15 -8.22
CA SER A 6 12.90 10.92 -7.45
C SER A 6 14.20 10.57 -6.74
N LYS A 7 14.10 10.15 -5.48
CA LYS A 7 15.26 9.70 -4.73
C LYS A 7 15.83 8.44 -5.41
N PRO A 8 17.16 8.33 -5.62
CA PRO A 8 17.73 7.07 -6.12
C PRO A 8 17.38 5.93 -5.16
N VAL A 9 17.13 4.75 -5.73
CA VAL A 9 16.84 3.54 -4.93
C VAL A 9 18.14 3.11 -4.23
N PRO A 10 18.20 3.09 -2.89
CA PRO A 10 19.35 2.55 -2.18
C PRO A 10 19.38 1.03 -2.28
N THR A 11 20.56 0.42 -2.17
CA THR A 11 20.63 -1.03 -1.92
C THR A 11 20.15 -1.35 -0.50
N LEU A 12 19.81 -2.62 -0.24
CA LEU A 12 19.41 -3.04 1.10
C LEU A 12 20.55 -2.90 2.10
N GLU A 13 21.76 -3.21 1.66
CA GLU A 13 23.00 -3.10 2.42
C GLU A 13 23.27 -1.63 2.77
N GLU A 14 23.21 -0.73 1.80
CA GLU A 14 23.37 0.72 2.02
C GLU A 14 22.31 1.28 2.98
N ALA A 15 21.06 0.82 2.86
CA ALA A 15 19.98 1.25 3.75
C ALA A 15 20.18 0.72 5.17
N LEU A 16 20.65 -0.52 5.33
CA LEU A 16 20.91 -1.14 6.63
C LEU A 16 22.12 -0.52 7.34
N ASP A 17 23.17 -0.18 6.59
CA ASP A 17 24.41 0.39 7.13
C ASP A 17 24.23 1.80 7.70
N LYS A 18 23.19 2.52 7.26
CA LYS A 18 22.78 3.80 7.86
C LYS A 18 22.13 3.65 9.23
N LEU A 19 21.67 2.45 9.59
CA LEU A 19 20.95 2.21 10.84
C LEU A 19 21.89 1.81 11.97
N THR A 20 21.72 2.46 13.11
CA THR A 20 22.27 2.04 14.41
C THR A 20 21.72 0.68 14.83
N ALA A 21 22.38 0.02 15.79
CA ALA A 21 21.93 -1.27 16.32
C ALA A 21 20.47 -1.23 16.82
N ASP A 22 20.08 -0.15 17.50
CA ASP A 22 18.71 0.03 18.01
C ASP A 22 17.70 0.24 16.88
N GLU A 23 18.05 1.03 15.85
CA GLU A 23 17.16 1.26 14.71
C GLU A 23 16.93 -0.03 13.90
N ARG A 24 17.95 -0.89 13.80
CA ARG A 24 17.81 -2.23 13.18
C ARG A 24 16.83 -3.14 13.94
N MET A 25 16.55 -2.83 15.22
CA MET A 25 15.54 -3.53 16.02
C MET A 25 14.13 -2.94 15.91
N THR A 26 13.92 -1.91 15.08
CA THR A 26 12.59 -1.34 14.81
C THR A 26 11.66 -2.40 14.22
N GLU A 27 10.48 -2.59 14.84
CA GLU A 27 9.46 -3.51 14.34
C GLU A 27 8.77 -2.99 13.07
N LEU A 28 8.91 -3.73 11.98
CA LEU A 28 8.23 -3.46 10.71
C LEU A 28 6.89 -4.20 10.60
N ALA A 29 6.71 -5.26 11.37
CA ALA A 29 5.47 -5.94 11.67
C ALA A 29 5.59 -6.53 13.09
N LYS A 30 4.48 -7.01 13.67
CA LYS A 30 4.47 -7.53 15.05
C LYS A 30 5.56 -8.59 15.24
N GLY A 31 6.57 -8.28 16.06
CA GLY A 31 7.70 -9.17 16.35
C GLY A 31 8.64 -9.45 15.17
N ILE A 32 8.62 -8.63 14.11
CA ILE A 32 9.53 -8.74 12.96
C ILE A 32 10.26 -7.40 12.79
N THR A 33 11.57 -7.39 13.00
CA THR A 33 12.41 -6.19 12.94
C THR A 33 13.02 -5.96 11.55
N VAL A 34 13.67 -4.81 11.37
CA VAL A 34 14.50 -4.53 10.17
C VAL A 34 15.54 -5.64 9.94
N THR A 35 16.28 -6.04 10.98
CA THR A 35 17.25 -7.14 10.90
C THR A 35 16.60 -8.43 10.41
N ASN A 36 15.43 -8.80 10.96
CA ASN A 36 14.74 -10.02 10.53
C ASN A 36 14.38 -9.98 9.04
N VAL A 37 13.82 -8.86 8.56
CA VAL A 37 13.45 -8.71 7.15
C VAL A 37 14.68 -8.79 6.25
N TYR A 38 15.77 -8.12 6.61
CA TYR A 38 17.04 -8.19 5.87
C TYR A 38 17.54 -9.64 5.77
N GLU A 39 17.60 -10.37 6.89
CA GLU A 39 18.03 -11.77 6.88
C GLU A 39 17.14 -12.67 6.04
N PHE A 40 15.81 -12.49 6.10
CA PHE A 40 14.87 -13.28 5.31
C PHE A 40 15.11 -13.06 3.81
N ILE A 41 15.41 -11.83 3.38
CA ILE A 41 15.73 -11.52 1.99
C ILE A 41 17.06 -12.17 1.59
N GLN A 42 18.12 -12.01 2.38
CA GLN A 42 19.45 -12.56 2.07
C GLN A 42 19.42 -14.09 1.96
N LYS A 43 18.61 -14.74 2.79
CA LYS A 43 18.44 -16.20 2.80
C LYS A 43 17.41 -16.70 1.78
N GLY A 44 16.74 -15.80 1.04
CA GLY A 44 15.68 -16.17 0.10
C GLY A 44 14.48 -16.87 0.76
N GLU A 45 14.14 -16.48 1.99
CA GLU A 45 13.07 -17.12 2.78
C GLU A 45 11.68 -16.60 2.36
N ARG A 46 11.26 -16.99 1.16
CA ARG A 46 10.04 -16.51 0.49
C ARG A 46 8.78 -16.55 1.36
N LYS A 47 8.57 -17.67 2.07
CA LYS A 47 7.44 -17.84 2.99
C LYS A 47 7.43 -16.83 4.15
N LYS A 48 8.61 -16.52 4.72
CA LYS A 48 8.70 -15.57 5.83
C LYS A 48 8.47 -14.14 5.37
N ILE A 49 8.96 -13.79 4.18
CA ILE A 49 8.70 -12.49 3.55
C ILE A 49 7.24 -12.32 3.19
N SER A 50 6.62 -13.31 2.54
CA SER A 50 5.19 -13.30 2.22
C SER A 50 4.34 -13.08 3.48
N LYS A 51 4.62 -13.84 4.55
CA LYS A 51 3.98 -13.68 5.85
C LYS A 51 4.21 -12.30 6.48
N PHE A 52 5.44 -11.78 6.42
CA PHE A 52 5.77 -10.43 6.91
C PHE A 52 4.92 -9.36 6.20
N VAL A 53 4.88 -9.39 4.87
CA VAL A 53 4.08 -8.46 4.06
C VAL A 53 2.62 -8.56 4.46
N TYR A 54 2.07 -9.78 4.51
CA TYR A 54 0.67 -10.00 4.91
C TYR A 54 0.38 -9.41 6.28
N GLU A 55 1.17 -9.75 7.30
CA GLU A 55 0.97 -9.30 8.68
C GLU A 55 1.09 -7.77 8.82
N ARG A 56 2.00 -7.14 8.07
CA ARG A 56 2.16 -5.68 8.05
C ARG A 56 0.87 -5.00 7.62
N PHE A 57 0.26 -5.44 6.52
CA PHE A 57 -0.96 -4.83 6.00
C PHE A 57 -2.20 -5.25 6.80
N TYR A 58 -2.35 -6.55 7.05
CA TYR A 58 -3.51 -7.13 7.71
C TYR A 58 -3.70 -6.54 9.11
N ARG A 59 -2.65 -6.51 9.94
CA ARG A 59 -2.77 -5.98 11.31
C ARG A 59 -3.04 -4.48 11.36
N ARG A 60 -2.46 -3.71 10.45
CA ARG A 60 -2.55 -2.24 10.47
C ARG A 60 -3.88 -1.73 9.93
N TYR A 61 -4.40 -2.35 8.87
CA TYR A 61 -5.51 -1.78 8.11
C TYR A 61 -6.76 -2.65 8.05
N ILE A 62 -6.67 -3.94 8.38
CA ILE A 62 -7.82 -4.86 8.27
C ILE A 62 -8.33 -5.27 9.64
N VAL A 63 -7.45 -5.73 10.53
CA VAL A 63 -7.80 -6.22 11.88
C VAL A 63 -8.63 -5.21 12.67
N PRO A 64 -8.36 -3.89 12.67
CA PRO A 64 -9.19 -2.93 13.40
C PRO A 64 -10.68 -3.04 13.06
N PHE A 65 -11.01 -3.28 11.78
CA PHE A 65 -12.40 -3.38 11.32
C PHE A 65 -13.01 -4.77 11.46
N GLU A 66 -12.21 -5.81 11.67
CA GLU A 66 -12.70 -7.17 11.96
C GLU A 66 -12.91 -7.42 13.45
N LYS A 67 -12.32 -6.59 14.30
CA LYS A 67 -12.37 -6.73 15.76
C LYS A 67 -13.23 -5.68 16.45
N VAL A 68 -13.46 -4.54 15.80
CA VAL A 68 -14.37 -3.52 16.32
C VAL A 68 -15.83 -4.01 16.28
N SER A 69 -16.62 -3.62 17.28
CA SER A 69 -18.07 -3.84 17.27
C SER A 69 -18.69 -3.24 15.99
N PRO A 70 -19.73 -3.87 15.40
CA PRO A 70 -20.44 -3.33 14.25
C PRO A 70 -20.87 -1.86 14.40
N ASP A 71 -21.25 -1.44 15.61
CA ASP A 71 -21.75 -0.08 15.89
C ASP A 71 -20.69 1.01 15.71
N TYR A 72 -19.41 0.67 15.87
CA TYR A 72 -18.29 1.59 15.66
C TYR A 72 -17.59 1.36 14.32
N ASN A 73 -18.17 0.52 13.47
CA ASN A 73 -17.56 0.12 12.22
C ASN A 73 -17.91 1.10 11.09
N SER A 74 -17.11 2.17 10.96
CA SER A 74 -17.30 3.22 9.96
C SER A 74 -16.94 2.77 8.54
N GLY A 75 -17.89 2.90 7.60
CA GLY A 75 -17.65 2.65 6.18
C GLY A 75 -16.62 3.60 5.57
N PHE A 76 -16.65 4.88 5.96
CA PHE A 76 -15.66 5.88 5.55
C PHE A 76 -14.25 5.50 6.01
N ALA A 77 -14.10 5.10 7.27
CA ALA A 77 -12.80 4.68 7.80
C ALA A 77 -12.29 3.40 7.10
N GLN A 78 -13.17 2.44 6.81
CA GLN A 78 -12.81 1.26 6.02
C GLN A 78 -12.32 1.63 4.63
N MET A 79 -13.05 2.50 3.91
CA MET A 79 -12.66 2.92 2.57
C MET A 79 -11.36 3.73 2.58
N ALA A 80 -11.16 4.61 3.56
CA ALA A 80 -9.91 5.34 3.76
C ALA A 80 -8.73 4.36 3.91
N ALA A 81 -8.86 3.38 4.81
CA ALA A 81 -7.84 2.36 5.02
C ALA A 81 -7.58 1.54 3.75
N CYS A 82 -8.63 1.15 3.01
CA CYS A 82 -8.50 0.43 1.75
C CYS A 82 -7.76 1.25 0.68
N CYS A 83 -8.05 2.55 0.55
CA CYS A 83 -7.34 3.43 -0.38
C CYS A 83 -5.83 3.50 -0.06
N LEU A 84 -5.50 3.68 1.22
CA LEU A 84 -4.11 3.68 1.68
C LEU A 84 -3.42 2.32 1.43
N MET A 85 -4.13 1.22 1.69
CA MET A 85 -3.63 -0.13 1.41
C MET A 85 -3.35 -0.34 -0.07
N ILE A 86 -4.25 0.07 -0.97
CA ILE A 86 -4.10 -0.10 -2.42
C ILE A 86 -2.84 0.62 -2.89
N GLU A 87 -2.69 1.92 -2.59
CA GLU A 87 -1.50 2.69 -3.01
C GLU A 87 -0.20 2.11 -2.43
N ALA A 88 -0.23 1.64 -1.18
CA ALA A 88 0.92 1.02 -0.55
C ALA A 88 1.24 -0.36 -1.13
N MET A 89 0.25 -1.18 -1.47
CA MET A 89 0.44 -2.46 -2.14
C MET A 89 1.03 -2.28 -3.54
N GLU A 90 0.55 -1.29 -4.30
CA GLU A 90 1.13 -0.93 -5.60
C GLU A 90 2.59 -0.47 -5.44
N SER A 91 2.89 0.32 -4.39
CA SER A 91 4.27 0.71 -4.08
C SER A 91 5.17 -0.49 -3.78
N PHE A 92 4.65 -1.52 -3.11
CA PHE A 92 5.39 -2.77 -2.87
C PHE A 92 5.61 -3.56 -4.17
N ARG A 93 4.59 -3.64 -5.03
CA ARG A 93 4.67 -4.35 -6.31
C ARG A 93 5.68 -3.71 -7.27
N TYR A 94 5.76 -2.38 -7.29
CA TYR A 94 6.62 -1.65 -8.24
C TYR A 94 7.90 -1.05 -7.63
N GLY A 95 8.12 -1.22 -6.33
CA GLY A 95 9.34 -0.75 -5.65
C GLY A 95 9.39 0.75 -5.44
N TRP A 96 8.25 1.43 -5.37
CA TRP A 96 8.17 2.88 -5.24
C TRP A 96 8.34 3.33 -3.78
N ASN A 97 9.10 4.39 -3.52
CA ASN A 97 9.12 5.01 -2.20
C ASN A 97 7.83 5.81 -1.98
N ASP A 98 7.51 6.70 -2.92
CA ASP A 98 6.41 7.64 -2.93
C ASP A 98 5.67 7.58 -4.28
N THR A 99 4.41 7.12 -4.26
CA THR A 99 3.58 6.99 -5.48
C THR A 99 3.45 8.32 -6.24
N SER A 100 3.49 9.46 -5.55
CA SER A 100 3.33 10.77 -6.18
C SER A 100 4.59 11.25 -6.91
N LYS A 101 5.74 10.62 -6.66
CA LYS A 101 7.06 10.97 -7.22
C LYS A 101 7.61 9.88 -8.14
N ASP A 102 7.49 8.63 -7.70
CA ASP A 102 8.22 7.50 -8.28
C ASP A 102 7.34 6.64 -9.20
N ALA A 103 6.01 6.79 -9.15
CA ALA A 103 5.14 6.02 -10.02
C ALA A 103 5.32 6.46 -11.49
N LYS A 104 5.68 5.48 -12.33
CA LYS A 104 5.96 5.66 -13.75
C LYS A 104 5.19 4.65 -14.59
N LYS A 105 4.93 5.03 -15.83
CA LYS A 105 4.46 4.13 -16.88
C LYS A 105 5.66 3.48 -17.59
N ASP A 106 5.39 2.53 -18.47
CA ASP A 106 6.42 1.82 -19.24
C ASP A 106 7.26 2.75 -20.12
N ASP A 107 6.68 3.84 -20.61
CA ASP A 107 7.37 4.88 -21.38
C ASP A 107 8.20 5.86 -20.52
N GLY A 108 8.27 5.64 -19.21
CA GLY A 108 8.98 6.48 -18.25
C GLY A 108 8.25 7.78 -17.87
N SER A 109 7.07 8.03 -18.42
CA SER A 109 6.24 9.17 -18.03
C SER A 109 5.63 8.96 -16.64
N LYS A 110 5.19 10.05 -16.02
CA LYS A 110 4.60 10.00 -14.68
C LYS A 110 3.27 9.25 -14.70
N LYS A 111 3.08 8.38 -13.72
CA LYS A 111 1.80 7.75 -13.41
C LYS A 111 1.10 8.52 -12.29
N TYR A 112 -0.19 8.77 -12.47
CA TYR A 112 -1.02 9.49 -11.51
C TYR A 112 -1.91 8.54 -10.72
N GLY A 113 -2.45 9.03 -9.59
CA GLY A 113 -3.25 8.22 -8.67
C GLY A 113 -4.42 7.50 -9.36
N ASN A 114 -5.14 8.15 -10.26
CA ASN A 114 -6.20 7.51 -11.03
C ASN A 114 -5.72 6.26 -11.78
N GLU A 115 -4.54 6.32 -12.40
CA GLU A 115 -3.98 5.22 -13.17
C GLU A 115 -3.45 4.10 -12.26
N ILE A 116 -3.03 4.44 -11.03
CA ILE A 116 -2.64 3.44 -10.02
C ILE A 116 -3.87 2.65 -9.56
N PHE A 117 -5.02 3.31 -9.38
CA PHE A 117 -6.27 2.62 -9.05
C PHE A 117 -6.81 1.81 -10.25
N ASP A 118 -6.72 2.33 -11.48
CA ASP A 118 -7.08 1.57 -12.68
C ASP A 118 -6.24 0.29 -12.81
N ASP A 119 -4.92 0.39 -12.67
CA ASP A 119 -4.02 -0.77 -12.65
C ASP A 119 -4.41 -1.80 -11.59
N PHE A 120 -4.70 -1.32 -10.37
CA PHE A 120 -5.09 -2.21 -9.29
C PHE A 120 -6.38 -2.94 -9.60
N PHE A 121 -7.43 -2.23 -10.04
CA PHE A 121 -8.72 -2.84 -10.35
C PHE A 121 -8.66 -3.77 -11.55
N GLY A 122 -7.91 -3.40 -12.60
CA GLY A 122 -7.72 -4.24 -13.78
C GLY A 122 -6.89 -5.51 -13.54
N ARG A 123 -6.14 -5.58 -12.43
CA ARG A 123 -5.29 -6.76 -12.12
C ARG A 123 -6.05 -7.89 -11.44
N TYR A 124 -7.11 -7.58 -10.69
CA TYR A 124 -7.78 -8.55 -9.84
C TYR A 124 -9.22 -8.76 -10.30
N GLU A 125 -9.60 -10.00 -10.60
CA GLU A 125 -10.97 -10.35 -11.01
C GLU A 125 -12.00 -9.93 -9.94
N GLU A 126 -11.59 -9.89 -8.67
CA GLU A 126 -12.39 -9.37 -7.56
C GLU A 126 -12.84 -7.91 -7.74
N PHE A 127 -12.22 -7.15 -8.62
CA PHE A 127 -12.53 -5.75 -8.88
C PHE A 127 -12.93 -5.47 -10.33
N LYS A 128 -13.37 -6.50 -11.06
CA LYS A 128 -13.89 -6.33 -12.42
C LYS A 128 -15.00 -5.28 -12.54
N ASP A 129 -15.86 -5.18 -11.52
CA ASP A 129 -16.94 -4.16 -11.45
C ASP A 129 -16.39 -2.71 -11.40
N PHE A 130 -15.09 -2.54 -11.17
CA PHE A 130 -14.39 -1.25 -11.09
C PHE A 130 -13.44 -0.99 -12.27
N GLU A 131 -13.41 -1.89 -13.27
CA GLU A 131 -12.57 -1.72 -14.45
C GLU A 131 -12.90 -0.40 -15.15
N GLY A 132 -11.88 0.44 -15.37
CA GLY A 132 -12.03 1.78 -15.96
C GLY A 132 -12.58 2.87 -15.04
N LEU A 133 -12.90 2.56 -13.77
CA LEU A 133 -13.42 3.54 -12.80
C LEU A 133 -12.32 4.19 -11.94
N GLY A 134 -11.04 3.89 -12.15
CA GLY A 134 -9.94 4.37 -11.31
C GLY A 134 -9.85 5.89 -11.24
N ARG A 135 -10.17 6.62 -12.31
CA ARG A 135 -10.30 8.09 -12.28
C ARG A 135 -11.38 8.57 -11.32
N GLU A 136 -12.57 8.02 -11.40
CA GLU A 136 -13.70 8.43 -10.58
C GLU A 136 -13.50 8.02 -9.13
N PHE A 137 -13.01 6.80 -8.91
CA PHE A 137 -12.65 6.30 -7.59
C PHE A 137 -11.58 7.18 -6.93
N TYR A 138 -10.49 7.49 -7.64
CA TYR A 138 -9.41 8.31 -7.09
C TYR A 138 -9.89 9.72 -6.73
N SER A 139 -10.60 10.38 -7.65
CA SER A 139 -11.06 11.76 -7.44
C SER A 139 -12.21 11.88 -6.45
N SER A 140 -13.24 11.04 -6.58
CA SER A 140 -14.51 11.19 -5.86
C SER A 140 -14.56 10.43 -4.54
N ILE A 141 -13.84 9.30 -4.44
CA ILE A 141 -13.79 8.49 -3.22
C ILE A 141 -12.52 8.80 -2.45
N ARG A 142 -11.34 8.46 -3.00
CA ARG A 142 -10.07 8.57 -2.26
C ARG A 142 -9.76 10.00 -1.85
N CYS A 143 -9.74 10.93 -2.81
CA CYS A 143 -9.43 12.34 -2.53
C CYS A 143 -10.53 13.04 -1.73
N GLY A 144 -11.81 12.74 -2.01
CA GLY A 144 -12.94 13.22 -1.20
C GLY A 144 -12.79 12.84 0.28
N ILE A 145 -12.53 11.55 0.56
CA ILE A 145 -12.38 11.06 1.93
C ILE A 145 -11.19 11.72 2.60
N LEU A 146 -10.05 11.82 1.90
CA LEU A 146 -8.82 12.36 2.47
C LEU A 146 -8.89 13.86 2.76
N HIS A 147 -9.43 14.66 1.84
CA HIS A 147 -9.36 16.11 1.92
C HIS A 147 -10.61 16.76 2.52
N GLN A 148 -11.76 16.09 2.41
CA GLN A 148 -13.06 16.68 2.73
C GLN A 148 -13.89 15.82 3.70
N ALA A 149 -13.39 14.65 4.10
CA ALA A 149 -14.13 13.68 4.92
C ALA A 149 -15.49 13.28 4.32
N GLU A 150 -15.62 13.31 2.99
CA GLU A 150 -16.85 12.99 2.24
C GLU A 150 -16.54 12.10 1.02
N VAL A 151 -17.60 11.67 0.33
CA VAL A 151 -17.48 11.16 -1.05
C VAL A 151 -18.19 12.15 -1.97
N GLN A 152 -17.65 12.34 -3.18
CA GLN A 152 -18.04 13.43 -4.07
C GLN A 152 -18.81 12.92 -5.29
N ASN A 153 -19.36 13.84 -6.09
CA ASN A 153 -19.99 13.54 -7.37
C ASN A 153 -21.14 12.53 -7.29
N GLY A 154 -21.88 12.50 -6.18
CA GLY A 154 -23.02 11.60 -5.99
C GLY A 154 -22.65 10.15 -5.69
N TRP A 155 -21.37 9.85 -5.44
CA TRP A 155 -20.97 8.56 -4.90
C TRP A 155 -21.50 8.37 -3.47
N MET A 156 -21.69 7.11 -3.08
CA MET A 156 -22.13 6.75 -1.74
C MET A 156 -21.30 5.60 -1.18
N ILE A 157 -21.14 5.58 0.15
CA ILE A 157 -20.60 4.41 0.86
C ILE A 157 -21.75 3.68 1.52
N ALA A 158 -22.03 2.48 1.04
CA ALA A 158 -23.03 1.58 1.59
C ALA A 158 -22.41 0.60 2.61
N ARG A 159 -23.30 0.01 3.41
CA ARG A 159 -23.00 -1.06 4.37
C ARG A 159 -23.61 -2.39 3.99
N GLU A 160 -24.68 -2.36 3.20
CA GLU A 160 -25.45 -3.51 2.73
C GLU A 160 -25.51 -3.54 1.20
N GLY A 161 -26.00 -4.64 0.64
CA GLY A 161 -26.12 -4.82 -0.81
C GLY A 161 -24.85 -5.38 -1.46
N VAL A 162 -24.76 -5.24 -2.79
CA VAL A 162 -23.65 -5.74 -3.62
C VAL A 162 -22.38 -4.89 -3.45
N LEU A 163 -21.25 -5.34 -4.02
CA LEU A 163 -20.00 -4.57 -3.93
C LEU A 163 -20.15 -3.15 -4.51
N PHE A 164 -20.68 -3.07 -5.73
CA PHE A 164 -20.90 -1.82 -6.44
C PHE A 164 -22.29 -1.84 -7.07
N GLU A 165 -23.12 -0.88 -6.67
CA GLU A 165 -24.43 -0.63 -7.26
C GLU A 165 -24.32 0.59 -8.18
N GLU A 166 -24.21 0.33 -9.48
CA GLU A 166 -23.95 1.36 -10.50
C GLU A 166 -25.05 2.42 -10.53
N SER A 167 -26.32 2.02 -10.41
CA SER A 167 -27.47 2.93 -10.52
C SER A 167 -27.47 4.02 -9.46
N SER A 168 -26.97 3.71 -8.26
CA SER A 168 -26.88 4.65 -7.14
C SER A 168 -25.45 5.10 -6.84
N ARG A 169 -24.47 4.64 -7.62
CA ARG A 169 -23.02 4.85 -7.40
C ARG A 169 -22.60 4.52 -5.96
N ALA A 170 -23.10 3.41 -5.44
CA ALA A 170 -22.86 3.01 -4.06
C ALA A 170 -21.83 1.89 -3.96
N ILE A 171 -20.83 2.06 -3.09
CA ILE A 171 -19.81 1.03 -2.81
C ILE A 171 -20.07 0.43 -1.44
N ASN A 172 -20.26 -0.88 -1.35
CA ASN A 172 -20.31 -1.58 -0.08
C ASN A 172 -18.91 -1.69 0.54
N SER A 173 -18.65 -0.85 1.54
CA SER A 173 -17.36 -0.77 2.24
C SER A 173 -16.91 -2.09 2.89
N THR A 174 -17.84 -2.90 3.40
CA THR A 174 -17.52 -4.18 4.03
C THR A 174 -17.07 -5.21 3.00
N ILE A 175 -17.77 -5.30 1.86
CA ILE A 175 -17.40 -6.21 0.77
C ILE A 175 -16.09 -5.72 0.12
N PHE A 176 -15.95 -4.42 -0.12
CA PHE A 176 -14.74 -3.82 -0.69
C PHE A 176 -13.52 -4.15 0.15
N ARG A 177 -13.57 -3.94 1.48
CA ARG A 177 -12.48 -4.30 2.40
C ARG A 177 -12.13 -5.79 2.34
N LYS A 178 -13.14 -6.66 2.30
CA LYS A 178 -12.92 -8.12 2.19
C LYS A 178 -12.21 -8.45 0.88
N ARG A 179 -12.60 -7.84 -0.25
CA ARG A 179 -11.95 -8.05 -1.55
C ARG A 179 -10.52 -7.49 -1.57
N VAL A 180 -10.24 -6.30 -1.01
CA VAL A 180 -8.86 -5.80 -0.85
C VAL A 180 -8.00 -6.76 -0.01
N LYS A 181 -8.55 -7.35 1.05
CA LYS A 181 -7.86 -8.39 1.84
C LYS A 181 -7.52 -9.63 1.02
N ASN A 182 -8.36 -9.99 0.03
CA ASN A 182 -8.10 -11.10 -0.89
C ASN A 182 -6.96 -10.74 -1.86
N CYS A 183 -6.99 -9.55 -2.45
CA CYS A 183 -5.90 -9.04 -3.30
C CYS A 183 -4.56 -9.03 -2.55
N LEU A 184 -4.56 -8.69 -1.25
CA LEU A 184 -3.36 -8.82 -0.42
C LEU A 184 -2.85 -10.26 -0.32
N ARG A 185 -3.76 -11.24 -0.17
CA ARG A 185 -3.36 -12.65 -0.17
C ARG A 185 -2.80 -13.07 -1.52
N HIS A 186 -3.44 -12.69 -2.62
CA HIS A 186 -2.94 -12.96 -3.97
C HIS A 186 -1.52 -12.41 -4.19
N TYR A 187 -1.27 -11.16 -3.80
CA TYR A 187 0.08 -10.58 -3.87
C TYR A 187 1.10 -11.36 -3.02
N CYS A 188 0.72 -11.77 -1.80
CA CYS A 188 1.57 -12.56 -0.93
C CYS A 188 1.84 -13.98 -1.48
N ASP A 189 0.84 -14.61 -2.11
CA ASP A 189 0.98 -15.91 -2.75
C ASP A 189 1.94 -15.82 -3.95
N GLU A 190 1.82 -14.76 -4.77
CA GLU A 190 2.76 -14.47 -5.86
C GLU A 190 4.20 -14.32 -5.35
N LEU A 191 4.40 -13.56 -4.25
CA LEU A 191 5.71 -13.40 -3.63
C LEU A 191 6.30 -14.72 -3.14
N GLU A 192 5.47 -15.61 -2.59
CA GLU A 192 5.92 -16.89 -2.04
C GLU A 192 6.43 -17.84 -3.13
N VAL A 193 5.79 -17.84 -4.31
CA VAL A 193 6.14 -18.74 -5.42
C VAL A 193 7.14 -18.15 -6.41
N ALA A 194 7.28 -16.83 -6.47
CA ALA A 194 8.25 -16.19 -7.36
C ALA A 194 9.70 -16.52 -6.99
N GLU A 195 10.59 -16.52 -7.99
CA GLU A 195 12.02 -16.71 -7.78
C GLU A 195 12.66 -15.45 -7.16
N ASN A 196 13.73 -15.63 -6.37
CA ASN A 196 14.35 -14.53 -5.60
C ASN A 196 15.01 -13.44 -6.49
N ASP A 197 15.30 -13.76 -7.74
CA ASP A 197 15.85 -12.87 -8.77
C ASP A 197 14.80 -12.36 -9.76
N SER A 198 13.53 -12.73 -9.58
CA SER A 198 12.42 -12.18 -10.35
C SER A 198 12.27 -10.68 -10.17
N ASP A 199 11.65 -10.02 -11.14
CA ASP A 199 11.41 -8.57 -11.05
C ASP A 199 10.51 -8.22 -9.87
N LEU A 200 9.54 -9.08 -9.53
CA LEU A 200 8.71 -8.93 -8.34
C LEU A 200 9.55 -8.84 -7.05
N TRP A 201 10.55 -9.72 -6.91
CA TRP A 201 11.45 -9.72 -5.77
C TRP A 201 12.43 -8.55 -5.80
N LYS A 202 12.91 -8.11 -6.97
CA LYS A 202 13.71 -6.89 -7.09
C LYS A 202 12.92 -5.67 -6.59
N LYS A 203 11.66 -5.52 -7.04
CA LYS A 203 10.79 -4.42 -6.60
C LYS A 203 10.46 -4.46 -5.11
N LEU A 204 10.25 -5.65 -4.56
CA LEU A 204 10.11 -5.80 -3.12
C LEU A 204 11.38 -5.33 -2.38
N LYS A 205 12.58 -5.72 -2.84
CA LYS A 205 13.86 -5.30 -2.25
C LYS A 205 14.05 -3.79 -2.31
N ASP A 206 13.75 -3.17 -3.47
CA ASP A 206 13.76 -1.71 -3.63
C ASP A 206 12.84 -1.05 -2.58
N LYS A 207 11.62 -1.58 -2.41
CA LYS A 207 10.69 -1.06 -1.41
C LYS A 207 11.22 -1.23 0.02
N MET A 208 11.81 -2.38 0.34
CA MET A 208 12.36 -2.64 1.67
C MET A 208 13.54 -1.72 1.99
N ALA A 209 14.40 -1.43 1.03
CA ALA A 209 15.51 -0.51 1.21
C ALA A 209 15.02 0.90 1.59
N PHE A 210 13.98 1.41 0.93
CA PHE A 210 13.34 2.66 1.35
C PHE A 210 12.70 2.59 2.74
N ILE A 211 12.06 1.46 3.09
CA ILE A 211 11.48 1.28 4.42
C ILE A 211 12.56 1.28 5.50
N PHE A 212 13.72 0.67 5.24
CA PHE A 212 14.84 0.66 6.16
C PHE A 212 15.41 2.07 6.35
N GLU A 213 15.60 2.83 5.27
CA GLU A 213 16.02 4.23 5.40
C GLU A 213 15.04 5.07 6.24
N ASN A 214 13.74 4.82 6.11
CA ASN A 214 12.71 5.52 6.91
C ASN A 214 12.72 5.11 8.39
N CYS A 215 13.46 4.07 8.79
CA CYS A 215 13.70 3.73 10.20
C CYS A 215 14.85 4.52 10.82
N HIS A 216 15.65 5.21 9.99
CA HIS A 216 16.71 6.08 10.50
C HIS A 216 16.08 7.30 11.16
N LYS A 217 16.33 7.46 12.45
CA LYS A 217 16.10 8.67 13.22
C LYS A 217 17.22 9.64 12.85
N GLY A 218 17.16 10.20 11.65
CA GLY A 218 18.01 11.35 11.33
C GLY A 218 17.88 12.38 12.47
N SER A 219 18.95 13.11 12.78
CA SER A 219 18.85 14.30 13.60
C SER A 219 17.73 15.17 13.02
N VAL A 220 16.62 15.33 13.75
CA VAL A 220 15.58 16.27 13.39
C VAL A 220 16.30 17.60 13.21
N SER A 221 16.44 18.06 11.97
CA SER A 221 16.81 19.45 11.73
C SER A 221 15.66 20.26 12.29
N GLU A 222 15.88 20.84 13.46
CA GLU A 222 15.11 21.99 13.95
C GLU A 222 15.30 23.11 12.93
N ASP A 223 14.60 23.05 11.81
CA ASP A 223 14.61 24.14 10.84
C ASP A 223 13.25 24.27 10.16
N ASN A 224 12.58 25.35 10.56
CA ASN A 224 11.51 26.10 9.88
C ASN A 224 10.07 25.69 10.17
N ASP A 225 9.63 25.96 11.41
CA ASP A 225 8.37 26.68 11.58
C ASP A 225 8.66 28.18 11.37
N GLY A 226 8.21 28.69 10.22
CA GLY A 226 8.14 30.11 9.87
C GLY A 226 6.82 30.39 9.22
#